data_AF-A0A177F3I5-F1
#
_entry.id   AF-A0A177F3I5-F1
#
_cell.length_a   1.000
_cell.length_b   1.000
_cell.length_c   1.000
_cell.angle_alpha   90.00
_cell.angle_beta   90.00
_cell.angle_gamma   90.00
#
_symmetry.space_group_name_H-M   'P 1'
#
loop_
_entity.id
_entity.type
_entity.pdbx_description
1 polymer ?
#
loop_
_entity_poly.entity_id
_entity_poly.type
_entity_poly.pdbx_seq_one_letter_code
_entity_poly.pdbx_strand_id
1 'polypeptide(L)'
;MGAFIGLEATEESAKWIWNHYFAAVATDTLGFEVTPIPFLEPGAVRLHEWLLVHWGTPIGELWDLERLAEVCRERRRWSFFLTSAPLHVVGGVGTPPNVIATL
;
A
#
# COMPACT_ATOMS: atom_id res chain seq x y z
N MET A 1 -5.48 22.20 -3.51
CA MET A 1 -5.29 20.88 -2.87
C MET A 1 -3.90 20.40 -3.26
N GLY A 2 -3.11 19.88 -2.32
CA GLY A 2 -1.70 19.51 -2.58
C GLY A 2 -1.56 18.24 -3.42
N ALA A 3 -0.45 18.12 -4.16
CA ALA A 3 -0.06 16.88 -4.82
C ALA A 3 0.79 16.04 -3.85
N PHE A 4 0.57 14.73 -3.84
CA PHE A 4 1.31 13.78 -3.00
C PHE A 4 1.90 12.67 -3.87
N ILE A 5 3.13 12.26 -3.52
CA ILE A 5 3.81 11.15 -4.19
C ILE A 5 3.15 9.82 -3.81
N GLY A 6 3.07 8.93 -4.79
CA GLY A 6 2.55 7.57 -4.64
C GLY A 6 2.78 6.78 -5.92
N LEU A 7 2.32 5.54 -5.95
CA LEU A 7 2.38 4.68 -7.13
C LEU A 7 1.58 5.31 -8.29
N GLU A 8 2.12 5.26 -9.50
CA GLU A 8 1.43 5.76 -10.68
C GLU A 8 0.17 4.91 -10.96
N ALA A 9 -0.99 5.56 -11.04
CA ALA A 9 -2.27 4.90 -11.23
C ALA A 9 -2.52 4.62 -12.72
N THR A 10 -1.95 3.52 -13.22
CA THR A 10 -2.14 3.07 -14.61
C THR A 10 -2.66 1.64 -14.66
N GLU A 11 -3.22 1.25 -15.80
CA GLU A 11 -3.65 -0.13 -16.04
C GLU A 11 -2.47 -1.10 -15.95
N GLU A 12 -1.27 -0.65 -16.34
CA GLU A 12 -0.04 -1.42 -16.20
C GLU A 12 0.30 -1.69 -14.72
N SER A 13 0.26 -0.67 -13.87
CA SER A 13 0.44 -0.83 -12.42
C SER A 13 -0.58 -1.79 -11.83
N ALA A 14 -1.86 -1.64 -12.19
CA ALA A 14 -2.92 -2.53 -11.72
C ALA A 14 -2.69 -3.99 -12.15
N LYS A 15 -2.34 -4.23 -13.42
CA LYS A 15 -2.01 -5.57 -13.94
C LYS A 15 -0.77 -6.15 -13.26
N TRP A 16 0.26 -5.34 -13.02
CA TRP A 16 1.48 -5.80 -12.36
C TRP A 16 1.17 -6.30 -10.95
N ILE A 17 0.43 -5.53 -10.15
CA ILE A 17 0.04 -5.93 -8.79
C ILE A 17 -0.78 -7.23 -8.84
N TRP A 18 -1.77 -7.30 -9.73
CA TRP A 18 -2.62 -8.48 -9.90
C TRP A 18 -1.81 -9.74 -10.24
N ASN A 19 -0.91 -9.65 -11.23
CA ASN A 19 -0.14 -10.80 -11.72
C ASN A 19 0.88 -11.33 -10.70
N HIS A 20 1.24 -10.54 -9.69
CA HIS A 20 2.16 -10.96 -8.62
C HIS A 20 1.46 -11.55 -7.39
N TYR A 21 0.12 -11.47 -7.33
CA TYR A 21 -0.70 -12.09 -6.27
C TYR A 21 -0.29 -11.67 -4.84
N PHE A 22 0.02 -10.38 -4.64
CA PHE A 22 0.35 -9.87 -3.32
C PHE A 22 -0.85 -9.95 -2.37
N ALA A 23 -0.63 -10.53 -1.19
CA ALA A 23 -1.66 -10.61 -0.15
C ALA A 23 -2.00 -9.24 0.48
N ALA A 24 -1.09 -8.26 0.38
CA ALA A 24 -1.24 -6.89 0.86
C ALA A 24 -0.22 -5.99 0.16
N VAL A 25 -0.49 -4.69 0.10
CA VAL A 25 0.48 -3.66 -0.33
C VAL A 25 0.58 -2.58 0.73
N ALA A 26 1.74 -1.91 0.83
CA ALA A 26 1.93 -0.83 1.78
C ALA A 26 2.92 0.23 1.27
N THR A 27 2.83 1.43 1.83
CA THR A 27 3.72 2.56 1.55
C THR A 27 3.98 3.40 2.80
N ASP A 28 5.04 4.19 2.76
CA ASP A 28 5.33 5.30 3.67
C ASP A 28 4.65 6.62 3.26
N THR A 29 3.94 6.65 2.13
CA THR A 29 3.24 7.85 1.64
C THR A 29 1.76 7.89 2.06
N LEU A 30 1.15 9.05 1.85
CA LEU A 30 -0.30 9.22 1.96
C LEU A 30 -0.98 8.66 0.71
N GLY A 31 -2.02 7.84 0.88
CA GLY A 31 -2.91 7.50 -0.22
C GLY A 31 -2.41 6.43 -1.18
N PHE A 32 -1.27 5.74 -0.92
CA PHE A 32 -0.67 4.66 -1.74
C PHE A 32 -0.32 5.01 -3.21
N GLU A 33 -1.30 5.47 -3.97
CA GLU A 33 -1.21 5.98 -5.33
C GLU A 33 -1.03 7.50 -5.38
N VAL A 34 -0.60 8.00 -6.52
CA VAL A 34 -0.37 9.44 -6.75
C VAL A 34 -1.66 10.27 -6.56
N THR A 35 -1.54 11.43 -5.92
CA THR A 35 -2.64 12.39 -5.73
C THR A 35 -2.33 13.69 -6.51
N PRO A 36 -3.29 14.31 -7.23
CA PRO A 36 -4.75 14.14 -7.16
C PRO A 36 -5.28 12.87 -7.83
N ILE A 37 -6.22 12.20 -7.14
CA ILE A 37 -6.97 11.07 -7.69
C ILE A 37 -8.02 11.60 -8.68
N PRO A 38 -8.10 11.05 -9.90
CA PRO A 38 -9.03 11.51 -10.94
C PRO A 38 -10.46 10.97 -10.72
N PHE A 39 -11.08 11.29 -9.58
CA PHE A 39 -12.40 10.74 -9.18
C PHE A 39 -13.54 11.01 -10.18
N LEU A 40 -13.45 12.10 -10.94
CA LEU A 40 -14.50 12.53 -11.87
C LEU A 40 -14.20 12.15 -13.32
N GLU A 41 -13.09 11.47 -13.59
CA GLU A 41 -12.67 11.10 -14.94
C GLU A 41 -13.14 9.67 -15.27
N PRO A 42 -14.10 9.50 -16.19
CA PRO A 42 -14.58 8.18 -16.56
C PRO A 42 -13.48 7.33 -17.16
N GLY A 43 -13.33 6.10 -16.66
CA GLY A 43 -12.31 5.16 -17.13
C GLY A 43 -10.92 5.39 -16.55
N ALA A 44 -10.71 6.43 -15.73
CA ALA A 44 -9.44 6.61 -15.06
C ALA A 44 -9.17 5.49 -14.04
N VAL A 45 -7.93 5.00 -14.04
CA VAL A 45 -7.48 3.96 -13.11
C VAL A 45 -7.32 4.57 -11.73
N ARG A 46 -7.90 3.89 -10.74
CA ARG A 46 -7.85 4.24 -9.32
C ARG A 46 -7.45 2.98 -8.58
N LEU A 47 -6.20 2.91 -8.14
CA LEU A 47 -5.62 1.69 -7.58
C LEU A 47 -6.37 1.26 -6.32
N HIS A 48 -6.85 2.20 -5.50
CA HIS A 48 -7.72 1.89 -4.37
C HIS A 48 -8.96 1.06 -4.73
N GLU A 49 -9.62 1.37 -5.85
CA GLU A 49 -10.82 0.63 -6.26
C GLU A 49 -10.46 -0.78 -6.70
N TRP A 50 -9.41 -0.92 -7.51
CA TRP A 50 -8.90 -2.21 -7.96
C TRP A 50 -8.45 -3.10 -6.80
N LEU A 51 -7.69 -2.53 -5.85
CA LEU A 51 -7.16 -3.26 -4.72
C LEU A 51 -8.26 -3.61 -3.72
N LEU A 52 -9.03 -2.64 -3.21
CA LEU A 52 -9.97 -2.87 -2.12
C LEU A 52 -11.30 -3.47 -2.60
N VAL A 53 -11.90 -2.91 -3.65
CA VAL A 53 -13.27 -3.27 -4.06
C VAL A 53 -13.27 -4.48 -4.96
N HIS A 54 -12.33 -4.59 -5.90
CA HIS A 54 -12.37 -5.66 -6.90
C HIS A 54 -11.85 -6.99 -6.36
N TRP A 55 -10.59 -7.07 -5.94
CA TRP A 55 -10.01 -8.36 -5.51
C TRP A 55 -9.59 -8.43 -4.05
N GLY A 56 -9.84 -7.37 -3.26
CA GLY A 56 -9.74 -7.41 -1.80
C GLY A 56 -8.32 -7.41 -1.24
N THR A 57 -7.35 -6.82 -1.94
CA THR A 57 -6.00 -6.57 -1.41
C THR A 57 -6.02 -5.39 -0.43
N PRO A 58 -5.69 -5.60 0.86
CA PRO A 58 -5.57 -4.52 1.83
C PRO A 58 -4.40 -3.60 1.52
N ILE A 59 -4.55 -2.32 1.89
CA ILE A 59 -3.56 -1.25 1.69
C ILE A 59 -3.09 -0.74 3.06
N GLY A 60 -1.77 -0.64 3.24
CA GLY A 60 -1.13 0.07 4.34
C GLY A 60 -0.59 1.43 3.88
N GLU A 61 -0.83 2.47 4.65
CA GLU A 61 -0.38 3.83 4.35
C GLU A 61 0.35 4.42 5.55
N LEU A 62 1.22 5.40 5.30
CA LEU A 62 1.94 6.14 6.34
C LEU A 62 2.78 5.24 7.27
N TRP A 63 3.33 4.15 6.75
CA TRP A 63 4.26 3.32 7.52
C TRP A 63 5.59 4.06 7.71
N ASP A 64 6.18 4.00 8.90
CA ASP A 64 7.55 4.45 9.10
C ASP A 64 8.52 3.36 8.63
N LEU A 65 9.17 3.61 7.50
CA LEU A 65 10.09 2.66 6.85
C LEU A 65 11.57 3.07 6.97
N GLU A 66 11.89 4.19 7.63
CA GLU A 66 13.25 4.77 7.66
C GLU A 66 14.27 3.78 8.23
N ARG A 67 14.00 3.27 9.43
CA ARG A 67 14.89 2.31 10.09
C ARG A 67 14.96 0.98 9.33
N LEU A 68 13.86 0.55 8.74
CA LEU A 68 13.81 -0.68 7.95
C LEU A 68 14.69 -0.56 6.70
N ALA A 69 14.62 0.57 5.99
CA ALA A 69 15.41 0.84 4.80
C ALA A 69 16.92 0.82 5.11
N GLU A 70 17.35 1.42 6.22
CA GLU A 70 18.74 1.34 6.70
C GLU A 70 19.20 -0.11 6.91
N VAL A 71 18.44 -0.90 7.67
CA VAL A 71 18.78 -2.29 8.01
C VAL A 71 18.77 -3.17 6.75
N CYS A 72 17.81 -2.99 5.85
CA CYS A 72 17.75 -3.70 4.57
C CYS A 72 19.00 -3.44 3.72
N ARG A 73 19.46 -2.17 3.67
CA ARG A 73 20.66 -1.78 2.93
C ARG A 73 21.93 -2.37 3.55
N GLU A 74 22.08 -2.30 4.87
CA GLU A 74 23.23 -2.86 5.60
C GLU A 74 23.34 -4.38 5.40
N ARG A 75 22.21 -5.09 5.51
CA ARG A 75 22.17 -6.56 5.42
C ARG A 75 22.00 -7.09 4.00
N ARG A 76 21.75 -6.22 3.03
CA ARG A 76 21.41 -6.56 1.63
C ARG A 76 20.26 -7.57 1.53
N ARG A 77 19.19 -7.37 2.31
CA ARG A 77 18.02 -8.28 2.33
C ARG A 77 16.73 -7.48 2.44
N TRP A 78 15.79 -7.73 1.52
CA TRP A 78 14.49 -7.06 1.41
C TRP A 78 13.29 -8.01 1.55
N SER A 79 13.57 -9.27 1.89
CA SER A 79 12.56 -10.29 2.19
C SER A 79 12.75 -10.75 3.63
N PHE A 80 11.69 -10.66 4.41
CA PHE A 80 11.69 -10.91 5.84
C PHE A 80 10.28 -11.23 6.31
N PHE A 81 10.18 -11.70 7.55
CA PHE A 81 8.87 -11.93 8.16
C PHE A 81 8.25 -10.59 8.54
N LEU A 82 7.01 -10.36 8.09
CA LEU A 82 6.24 -9.15 8.36
C LEU A 82 4.96 -9.56 9.10
N THR A 83 4.71 -8.94 10.25
CA THR A 83 3.41 -9.01 10.93
C THR A 83 2.74 -7.66 10.82
N SER A 84 1.51 -7.65 10.33
CA SER A 84 0.59 -6.52 10.45
C SER A 84 -0.66 -7.05 11.13
N ALA A 85 -0.96 -6.54 12.33
CA ALA A 85 -2.04 -7.05 13.17
C ALA A 85 -3.08 -5.94 13.42
N PRO A 86 -4.12 -5.86 12.57
CA PRO A 86 -5.24 -4.93 12.75
C PRO A 86 -5.89 -5.01 14.13
N LEU A 87 -6.38 -3.88 14.63
CA LEU A 87 -7.24 -3.88 15.81
C LEU A 87 -8.53 -4.64 15.53
N HIS A 88 -9.01 -5.40 16.53
CA HIS A 88 -10.28 -6.11 16.43
C HIS A 88 -11.45 -5.13 16.69
N VAL A 89 -11.91 -4.47 15.62
CA VAL A 89 -13.02 -3.51 15.65
C VAL A 89 -14.15 -4.02 14.75
N VAL A 90 -15.28 -4.38 15.34
CA VAL A 90 -16.46 -4.84 14.59
C VAL A 90 -16.97 -3.71 13.69
N GLY A 91 -17.08 -3.98 12.39
CA GLY A 91 -17.48 -2.98 11.38
C GLY A 91 -16.39 -1.96 11.01
N GLY A 92 -15.16 -2.14 11.51
CA GLY A 92 -14.03 -1.29 11.14
C GLY A 92 -13.63 -1.46 9.67
N VAL A 93 -13.29 -0.34 9.01
CA VAL A 93 -12.80 -0.30 7.62
C VAL A 93 -11.29 -0.05 7.53
N GLY A 94 -10.62 0.05 8.68
CA GLY A 94 -9.19 0.34 8.80
C GLY A 94 -8.74 0.38 10.27
N THR A 95 -7.43 0.48 10.49
CA THR A 95 -6.79 0.52 11.80
C THR A 95 -5.52 1.37 11.73
N PRO A 96 -5.05 1.99 12.84
CA PRO A 96 -3.68 2.46 12.92
C PRO A 96 -2.69 1.31 12.63
N PRO A 97 -1.52 1.61 12.05
CA PRO A 97 -0.53 0.59 11.74
C PRO A 97 0.02 -0.06 13.01
N ASN A 98 -0.05 -1.38 13.08
CA ASN A 98 0.61 -2.21 14.08
C ASN A 98 1.47 -3.23 13.34
N VAL A 99 2.64 -2.77 12.90
CA VAL A 99 3.47 -3.45 11.91
C VAL A 99 4.86 -3.71 12.48
N ILE A 100 5.32 -4.95 12.36
CA ILE A 100 6.62 -5.39 12.80
C ILE A 100 7.30 -6.18 11.67
N ALA A 101 8.50 -5.76 11.31
CA ALA A 101 9.38 -6.49 10.40
C ALA A 101 10.50 -7.18 11.18
N THR A 102 10.72 -8.47 10.95
CA THR A 102 11.79 -9.26 11.60
C THR A 102 12.85 -9.65 10.59
N LEU A 103 14.01 -8.98 10.69
CA LEU A 103 15.19 -9.15 9.83
C LEU A 103 16.35 -9.73 10.65
#